data_AF-A0A7W9AHK1-F1
#
_entry.id   AF-A0A7W9AHK1-F1
#
_cell.length_a   1.000
_cell.length_b   1.000
_cell.length_c   1.000
_cell.angle_alpha   90.00
_cell.angle_beta   90.00
_cell.angle_gamma   90.00
#
_symmetry.space_group_name_H-M   'P 1'
#
loop_
_entity.id
_entity.type
_entity.pdbx_description
1 polymer ?
#
loop_
_entity_poly.entity_id
_entity_poly.type
_entity_poly.pdbx_seq_one_letter_code
_entity_poly.pdbx_strand_id
1 'polypeptide(L)'
;MHWVRLGFAALLLLTGGCAYRHNFPYTHSFTASPVAEVRRVFTDSNGTFYPSRWDRAFTPPHKKWHAGSLLAESLDPAKPKPALYALIKSDEARQLDELERFMAGRKRLFILVHGINNDEEEARDAYRVIRQTIAPRAGDGIVEFYWDGLVTNPPKTSMSIAPARFWFDAAAYSKVAGARGLRRILARVKDKDVHLISHSRGAAVVLAALADLPQDAGFMRGIEALDFDPDDGVAGNPGFLNPPPLPDHRNRYRLIFMAGAIGCVDFRMPGYADLPDDGLAPQECKNLRPVPPGLVEIRYTLNPGDPVLGKYFLPSKALNPTDFGFRPALGLALAQRWPLFPYCLRKEHPHPFARYVADPELAEMLQAAGVKTRTPRAPTPPRSCEEPPAQDKSAKSQ
;
A
#
# COMPACT_ATOMS: atom_id res chain seq x y z
N MET A 1 -21.84 21.28 41.28
CA MET A 1 -21.65 19.90 40.77
C MET A 1 -22.26 19.63 39.38
N HIS A 2 -22.60 20.65 38.58
CA HIS A 2 -23.09 20.44 37.19
C HIS A 2 -22.02 20.53 36.09
N TRP A 3 -20.88 21.18 36.36
CA TRP A 3 -19.79 21.33 35.38
C TRP A 3 -18.97 20.05 35.14
N VAL A 4 -18.88 19.16 36.13
CA VAL A 4 -18.13 17.89 36.01
C VAL A 4 -18.87 16.86 35.12
N ARG A 5 -20.20 16.97 35.01
CA ARG A 5 -21.01 16.05 34.18
C ARG A 5 -21.07 16.47 32.70
N LEU A 6 -20.97 17.76 32.38
CA LEU A 6 -20.83 18.23 30.99
C LEU A 6 -19.47 17.90 30.37
N GLY A 7 -18.39 17.96 31.17
CA GLY A 7 -17.04 17.59 30.71
C GLY A 7 -16.91 16.11 30.32
N PHE A 8 -17.56 15.21 31.07
CA PHE A 8 -17.57 13.78 30.77
C PHE A 8 -18.43 13.41 29.54
N ALA A 9 -19.55 14.10 29.33
CA ALA A 9 -20.40 13.89 28.15
C ALA A 9 -19.73 14.39 26.85
N ALA A 10 -18.97 15.48 26.90
CA ALA A 10 -18.18 15.96 25.76
C ALA A 10 -17.01 15.02 25.42
N LEU A 11 -16.38 14.39 26.42
CA LEU A 11 -15.32 13.41 26.23
C LEU A 11 -15.85 12.08 25.66
N LEU A 12 -17.06 11.66 26.05
CA LEU A 12 -17.73 10.46 25.52
C LEU A 12 -18.25 10.66 24.08
N LEU A 13 -18.70 11.86 23.71
CA LEU A 13 -19.13 12.16 22.33
C LEU A 13 -17.97 12.17 21.31
N LEU A 14 -16.72 12.33 21.76
CA LEU A 14 -15.52 12.20 20.92
C LEU A 14 -15.07 10.75 20.70
N THR A 15 -15.73 9.77 21.34
CA THR A 15 -15.35 8.34 21.27
C THR A 15 -16.36 7.46 20.52
N GLY A 16 -17.49 8.02 20.08
CA GLY A 16 -18.61 7.25 19.51
C GLY A 16 -18.66 7.12 17.98
N GLY A 17 -17.83 7.86 17.24
CA GLY A 17 -17.74 7.74 15.78
C GLY A 17 -16.65 6.75 15.38
N CYS A 18 -16.93 5.82 14.46
CA CYS A 18 -15.87 5.09 13.77
C CYS A 18 -15.01 6.14 13.02
N ALA A 19 -13.82 6.45 13.54
CA ALA A 19 -12.91 7.46 12.99
C ALA A 19 -12.45 7.16 11.56
N TYR A 20 -12.70 5.93 11.10
CA TYR A 20 -12.43 5.44 9.76
C TYR A 20 -13.47 4.39 9.35
N ARG A 21 -13.49 4.10 8.05
CA ARG A 21 -14.30 3.07 7.39
C ARG A 21 -13.44 2.30 6.39
N HIS A 22 -13.92 1.12 6.01
CA HIS A 22 -13.37 0.35 4.89
C HIS A 22 -13.68 1.03 3.54
N ASN A 23 -12.80 0.81 2.55
CA ASN A 23 -12.98 1.29 1.18
C ASN A 23 -13.63 0.19 0.35
N PHE A 24 -14.93 0.33 0.15
CA PHE A 24 -15.69 -0.57 -0.71
C PHE A 24 -15.67 -0.08 -2.15
N PRO A 25 -15.57 -0.97 -3.15
CA PRO A 25 -15.65 -0.58 -4.55
C PRO A 25 -17.01 0.04 -4.89
N TYR A 26 -17.04 1.21 -5.51
CA TYR A 26 -18.23 1.72 -6.19
C TYR A 26 -18.50 0.94 -7.49
N THR A 27 -17.46 0.33 -8.06
CA THR A 27 -17.57 -0.49 -9.27
C THR A 27 -18.14 -1.89 -8.96
N HIS A 28 -18.97 -2.41 -9.88
CA HIS A 28 -19.60 -3.73 -9.77
C HIS A 28 -19.09 -4.77 -10.79
N SER A 29 -18.19 -4.37 -11.69
CA SER A 29 -17.55 -5.26 -12.67
C SER A 29 -16.05 -5.09 -12.58
N PHE A 30 -15.37 -6.16 -12.19
CA PHE A 30 -13.93 -6.17 -12.03
C PHE A 30 -13.28 -6.72 -13.29
N THR A 31 -11.99 -6.45 -13.46
CA THR A 31 -11.19 -6.73 -14.67
C THR A 31 -11.70 -6.09 -15.97
N ALA A 32 -12.91 -5.54 -16.06
CA ALA A 32 -13.35 -4.74 -17.19
C ALA A 32 -12.90 -3.27 -17.08
N SER A 33 -12.52 -2.67 -18.21
CA SER A 33 -12.30 -1.22 -18.33
C SER A 33 -12.76 -0.74 -19.71
N PRO A 34 -13.33 0.48 -19.82
CA PRO A 34 -13.61 1.06 -21.12
C PRO A 34 -12.33 1.40 -21.92
N VAL A 35 -11.17 1.42 -21.25
CA VAL A 35 -9.86 1.63 -21.88
C VAL A 35 -9.19 0.27 -22.09
N ALA A 36 -8.89 -0.08 -23.35
CA ALA A 36 -8.45 -1.42 -23.73
C ALA A 36 -7.17 -1.87 -23.02
N GLU A 37 -6.26 -0.93 -22.73
CA GLU A 37 -4.97 -1.14 -22.06
C GLU A 37 -5.09 -1.18 -20.54
N VAL A 38 -6.27 -1.03 -19.95
CA VAL A 38 -6.45 -0.95 -18.49
C VAL A 38 -7.27 -2.14 -17.99
N ARG A 39 -6.84 -2.71 -16.87
CA ARG A 39 -7.62 -3.66 -16.06
C ARG A 39 -7.67 -3.16 -14.63
N ARG A 40 -8.76 -3.44 -13.92
CA ARG A 40 -8.97 -3.03 -12.53
C ARG A 40 -9.18 -4.24 -11.65
N VAL A 41 -8.59 -4.21 -10.48
CA VAL A 41 -8.71 -5.27 -9.48
C VAL A 41 -8.94 -4.64 -8.13
N PHE A 42 -9.84 -5.21 -7.35
CA PHE A 42 -10.20 -4.70 -6.03
C PHE A 42 -10.03 -5.82 -5.01
N THR A 43 -9.36 -5.49 -3.91
CA THR A 43 -9.16 -6.40 -2.79
C THR A 43 -9.64 -5.77 -1.49
N ASP A 44 -10.12 -6.58 -0.56
CA ASP A 44 -10.57 -6.16 0.77
C ASP A 44 -9.40 -6.07 1.77
N SER A 45 -9.71 -5.95 3.06
CA SER A 45 -8.70 -5.80 4.13
C SER A 45 -7.79 -7.02 4.28
N ASN A 46 -8.23 -8.21 3.84
CA ASN A 46 -7.42 -9.42 3.89
C ASN A 46 -6.82 -9.82 2.51
N GLY A 47 -6.92 -8.93 1.51
CA GLY A 47 -6.37 -9.17 0.19
C GLY A 47 -7.22 -10.09 -0.69
N THR A 48 -8.46 -10.40 -0.29
CA THR A 48 -9.40 -11.20 -1.09
C THR A 48 -10.00 -10.35 -2.19
N PHE A 49 -10.12 -10.92 -3.39
CA PHE A 49 -10.68 -10.25 -4.56
C PHE A 49 -12.19 -10.08 -4.36
N TYR A 50 -12.70 -8.87 -4.58
CA TYR A 50 -14.15 -8.66 -4.61
C TYR A 50 -14.74 -9.45 -5.80
N PRO A 51 -15.82 -10.23 -5.60
CA PRO A 51 -16.51 -10.89 -6.70
C PRO A 51 -17.35 -9.90 -7.50
N SER A 52 -17.45 -10.08 -8.81
CA SER A 52 -18.30 -9.23 -9.66
C SER A 52 -19.75 -9.25 -9.18
N ARG A 53 -20.40 -8.09 -9.22
CA ARG A 53 -21.73 -7.86 -8.64
C ARG A 53 -21.78 -8.18 -7.14
N TRP A 54 -20.68 -7.93 -6.42
CA TRP A 54 -20.62 -8.10 -4.96
C TRP A 54 -21.81 -7.41 -4.28
N ASP A 55 -22.23 -6.23 -4.74
CA ASP A 55 -23.39 -5.48 -4.25
C ASP A 55 -24.72 -6.28 -4.21
N ARG A 56 -24.86 -7.30 -5.06
CA ARG A 56 -26.03 -8.19 -5.06
C ARG A 56 -25.96 -9.27 -4.00
N ALA A 57 -24.75 -9.77 -3.74
CA ALA A 57 -24.50 -10.65 -2.60
C ALA A 57 -24.49 -9.85 -1.28
N PHE A 58 -24.24 -8.54 -1.38
CA PHE A 58 -24.06 -7.65 -0.25
C PHE A 58 -24.65 -6.25 -0.49
N THR A 59 -25.91 -6.02 -0.13
CA THR A 59 -26.55 -4.71 -0.32
C THR A 59 -26.29 -3.80 0.91
N PRO A 60 -25.67 -2.62 0.76
CA PRO A 60 -25.77 -1.56 1.78
C PRO A 60 -27.24 -1.08 1.84
N PRO A 61 -27.84 -0.79 3.01
CA PRO A 61 -27.22 -0.55 4.30
C PRO A 61 -27.50 -1.70 5.28
N HIS A 62 -27.08 -2.93 4.98
CA HIS A 62 -27.13 -3.98 6.00
C HIS A 62 -25.93 -3.87 6.93
N LYS A 63 -26.24 -3.44 8.16
CA LYS A 63 -25.56 -3.71 9.45
C LYS A 63 -24.18 -4.36 9.35
N LYS A 64 -23.17 -3.61 9.82
CA LYS A 64 -21.90 -4.06 10.39
C LYS A 64 -21.35 -5.34 9.75
N TRP A 65 -20.72 -5.20 8.59
CA TRP A 65 -19.81 -6.22 8.10
C TRP A 65 -18.76 -6.51 9.19
N HIS A 66 -18.50 -7.78 9.44
CA HIS A 66 -17.40 -8.18 10.31
C HIS A 66 -16.08 -7.73 9.64
N ALA A 67 -15.44 -6.71 10.23
CA ALA A 67 -14.05 -6.30 9.96
C ALA A 67 -13.66 -5.94 8.50
N GLY A 68 -14.62 -5.72 7.60
CA GLY A 68 -14.33 -5.38 6.20
C GLY A 68 -13.67 -6.49 5.41
N SER A 69 -13.89 -7.75 5.80
CA SER A 69 -13.37 -8.95 5.13
C SER A 69 -14.50 -9.79 4.55
N LEU A 70 -14.42 -10.07 3.24
CA LEU A 70 -15.33 -10.95 2.50
C LEU A 70 -15.24 -12.38 3.02
N LEU A 71 -14.04 -12.85 3.34
CA LEU A 71 -13.85 -14.20 3.87
C LEU A 71 -14.45 -14.33 5.26
N ALA A 72 -14.24 -13.34 6.14
CA ALA A 72 -14.86 -13.32 7.47
C ALA A 72 -16.38 -13.45 7.40
N GLU A 73 -16.99 -12.67 6.52
CA GLU A 73 -18.43 -12.71 6.31
C GLU A 73 -18.90 -14.05 5.71
N SER A 74 -18.07 -14.71 4.90
CA SER A 74 -18.43 -15.98 4.24
C SER A 74 -18.19 -17.20 5.13
N LEU A 75 -17.22 -17.13 6.04
CA LEU A 75 -16.74 -18.22 6.89
C LEU A 75 -17.19 -18.09 8.35
N ASP A 76 -17.99 -17.08 8.70
CA ASP A 76 -18.54 -16.87 10.04
C ASP A 76 -19.04 -18.21 10.63
N PRO A 77 -18.40 -18.74 11.69
CA PRO A 77 -18.78 -20.02 12.29
C PRO A 77 -20.21 -20.04 12.82
N ALA A 78 -20.76 -18.90 13.22
CA ALA A 78 -22.13 -18.79 13.70
C ALA A 78 -23.13 -18.79 12.54
N LYS A 79 -22.73 -18.36 11.34
CA LYS A 79 -23.61 -18.21 10.19
C LYS A 79 -22.88 -18.36 8.84
N PRO A 80 -22.35 -19.57 8.54
CA PRO A 80 -21.53 -19.78 7.37
C PRO A 80 -22.32 -19.54 6.08
N LYS A 81 -21.66 -18.96 5.08
CA LYS A 81 -22.26 -18.65 3.77
C LYS A 81 -21.48 -19.36 2.66
N PRO A 82 -21.63 -20.68 2.51
CA PRO A 82 -20.85 -21.46 1.54
C PRO A 82 -21.06 -21.00 0.10
N ALA A 83 -22.27 -20.55 -0.26
CA ALA A 83 -22.54 -19.99 -1.59
C ALA A 83 -21.75 -18.70 -1.87
N LEU A 84 -21.56 -17.86 -0.84
CA LEU A 84 -20.74 -16.66 -0.97
C LEU A 84 -19.26 -17.01 -1.08
N TYR A 85 -18.77 -17.94 -0.26
CA TYR A 85 -17.39 -18.41 -0.36
C TYR A 85 -17.10 -19.00 -1.74
N ALA A 86 -17.98 -19.87 -2.26
CA ALA A 86 -17.86 -20.42 -3.61
C ALA A 86 -17.86 -19.32 -4.69
N LEU A 87 -18.71 -18.29 -4.54
CA LEU A 87 -18.71 -17.13 -5.44
C LEU A 87 -17.36 -16.38 -5.40
N ILE A 88 -16.83 -16.08 -4.21
CA ILE A 88 -15.53 -15.42 -4.04
C ILE A 88 -14.43 -16.22 -4.78
N LYS A 89 -14.33 -17.53 -4.51
CA LYS A 89 -13.29 -18.38 -5.10
C LYS A 89 -13.40 -18.49 -6.62
N SER A 90 -14.61 -18.74 -7.12
CA SER A 90 -14.86 -18.87 -8.55
C SER A 90 -14.57 -17.58 -9.32
N ASP A 91 -14.96 -16.43 -8.77
CA ASP A 91 -14.77 -15.15 -9.43
C ASP A 91 -13.33 -14.63 -9.30
N GLU A 92 -12.63 -14.93 -8.20
CA GLU A 92 -11.19 -14.70 -8.09
C GLU A 92 -10.43 -15.46 -9.18
N ALA A 93 -10.70 -16.77 -9.34
CA ALA A 93 -10.06 -17.57 -10.38
C ALA A 93 -10.32 -16.99 -11.78
N ARG A 94 -11.57 -16.66 -12.09
CA ARG A 94 -11.95 -16.02 -13.36
C ARG A 94 -11.20 -14.70 -13.58
N GLN A 95 -11.16 -13.82 -12.58
CA GLN A 95 -10.48 -12.52 -12.68
C GLN A 95 -8.98 -12.70 -12.95
N LEU A 96 -8.35 -13.63 -12.25
CA LEU A 96 -6.93 -13.88 -12.41
C LEU A 96 -6.59 -14.48 -13.79
N ASP A 97 -7.44 -15.37 -14.32
CA ASP A 97 -7.28 -15.90 -15.68
C ASP A 97 -7.49 -14.80 -16.74
N GLU A 98 -8.43 -13.90 -16.53
CA GLU A 98 -8.64 -12.74 -17.41
C GLU A 98 -7.46 -11.76 -17.38
N LEU A 99 -6.88 -11.53 -16.21
CA LEU A 99 -5.65 -10.74 -16.06
C LEU A 99 -4.50 -11.42 -16.77
N GLU A 100 -4.31 -12.72 -16.61
CA GLU A 100 -3.25 -13.46 -17.29
C GLU A 100 -3.37 -13.35 -18.81
N ARG A 101 -4.58 -13.57 -19.35
CA ARG A 101 -4.86 -13.37 -20.79
C ARG A 101 -4.57 -11.95 -21.25
N PHE A 102 -4.99 -10.96 -20.46
CA PHE A 102 -4.71 -9.55 -20.75
C PHE A 102 -3.20 -9.25 -20.78
N MET A 103 -2.45 -9.79 -19.81
CA MET A 103 -1.01 -9.57 -19.64
C MET A 103 -0.15 -10.34 -20.65
N ALA A 104 -0.61 -11.50 -21.12
CA ALA A 104 0.12 -12.34 -22.06
C ALA A 104 0.57 -11.57 -23.32
N GLY A 105 -0.34 -10.77 -23.90
CA GLY A 105 -0.07 -9.95 -25.08
C GLY A 105 0.72 -8.66 -24.84
N ARG A 106 1.19 -8.39 -23.62
CA ARG A 106 1.90 -7.15 -23.26
C ARG A 106 3.40 -7.42 -23.15
N LYS A 107 4.24 -6.42 -23.42
CA LYS A 107 5.69 -6.46 -23.17
C LYS A 107 6.03 -5.76 -21.86
N ARG A 108 5.32 -4.67 -21.57
CA ARG A 108 5.49 -3.88 -20.35
C ARG A 108 4.17 -3.81 -19.60
N LEU A 109 4.24 -3.96 -18.29
CA LEU A 109 3.11 -3.85 -17.39
C LEU A 109 3.33 -2.72 -16.40
N PHE A 110 2.34 -1.87 -16.22
CA PHE A 110 2.30 -0.82 -15.20
C PHE A 110 1.23 -1.19 -14.19
N ILE A 111 1.62 -1.47 -12.95
CA ILE A 111 0.68 -1.74 -11.87
C ILE A 111 0.66 -0.54 -10.95
N LEU A 112 -0.52 0.06 -10.79
CA LEU A 112 -0.72 1.28 -10.02
C LEU A 112 -1.35 0.92 -8.67
N VAL A 113 -0.78 1.39 -7.57
CA VAL A 113 -1.18 1.03 -6.20
C VAL A 113 -1.34 2.28 -5.34
N HIS A 114 -2.54 2.54 -4.83
CA HIS A 114 -2.84 3.72 -4.05
C HIS A 114 -2.40 3.59 -2.59
N GLY A 115 -2.40 4.71 -1.88
CA GLY A 115 -2.07 4.81 -0.47
C GLY A 115 -3.24 4.55 0.46
N ILE A 116 -3.00 4.79 1.74
CA ILE A 116 -4.08 4.84 2.73
C ILE A 116 -4.88 6.13 2.58
N ASN A 117 -6.11 6.12 3.08
CA ASN A 117 -7.00 7.28 3.03
C ASN A 117 -7.23 7.79 1.59
N ASN A 118 -7.26 6.86 0.63
CA ASN A 118 -7.72 7.10 -0.73
C ASN A 118 -8.87 6.15 -1.04
N ASP A 119 -10.04 6.71 -1.34
CA ASP A 119 -11.14 5.92 -1.85
C ASP A 119 -10.96 5.58 -3.35
N GLU A 120 -11.87 4.77 -3.91
CA GLU A 120 -11.80 4.41 -5.34
C GLU A 120 -11.74 5.64 -6.26
N GLU A 121 -12.48 6.71 -5.95
CA GLU A 121 -12.54 7.89 -6.81
C GLU A 121 -11.22 8.66 -6.80
N GLU A 122 -10.67 8.92 -5.62
CA GLU A 122 -9.38 9.59 -5.47
C GLU A 122 -8.24 8.79 -6.10
N ALA A 123 -8.22 7.47 -5.87
CA ALA A 123 -7.24 6.58 -6.49
C ALA A 123 -7.36 6.58 -8.02
N ARG A 124 -8.59 6.48 -8.55
CA ARG A 124 -8.87 6.50 -10.00
C ARG A 124 -8.41 7.79 -10.65
N ASP A 125 -8.59 8.94 -10.00
CA ASP A 125 -8.13 10.23 -10.51
C ASP A 125 -6.60 10.32 -10.54
N ALA A 126 -5.92 9.87 -9.48
CA ALA A 126 -4.47 9.82 -9.47
C ALA A 126 -3.91 8.85 -10.52
N TYR A 127 -4.52 7.67 -10.67
CA TYR A 127 -4.17 6.71 -11.71
C TYR A 127 -4.36 7.28 -13.11
N ARG A 128 -5.44 8.03 -13.35
CA ARG A 128 -5.66 8.73 -14.62
C ARG A 128 -4.51 9.69 -14.94
N VAL A 129 -4.03 10.47 -13.98
CA VAL A 129 -2.88 11.36 -14.16
C VAL A 129 -1.61 10.56 -14.49
N ILE A 130 -1.32 9.49 -13.74
CA ILE A 130 -0.17 8.62 -14.01
C ILE A 130 -0.24 8.05 -15.44
N ARG A 131 -1.40 7.55 -15.86
CA ARG A 131 -1.61 7.04 -17.23
C ARG A 131 -1.38 8.11 -18.29
N GLN A 132 -1.83 9.33 -18.06
CA GLN A 132 -1.58 10.44 -18.98
C GLN A 132 -0.08 10.78 -19.08
N THR A 133 0.66 10.69 -17.97
CA THR A 133 2.11 10.91 -17.92
C THR A 133 2.89 9.80 -18.63
N ILE A 134 2.55 8.53 -18.38
CA ILE A 134 3.15 7.36 -19.04
C ILE A 134 2.89 7.38 -20.55
N ALA A 135 1.69 7.80 -20.97
CA ALA A 135 1.20 7.69 -22.34
C ALA A 135 1.40 6.26 -22.94
N PRO A 136 0.64 5.26 -22.45
CA PRO A 136 0.76 3.86 -22.84
C PRO A 136 0.67 3.67 -24.35
N ARG A 137 1.41 2.69 -24.86
CA ARG A 137 1.47 2.34 -26.29
C ARG A 137 1.00 0.92 -26.54
N ALA A 138 0.96 0.55 -27.82
CA ALA A 138 0.80 -0.83 -28.23
C ALA A 138 1.83 -1.73 -27.51
N GLY A 139 1.34 -2.78 -26.86
CA GLY A 139 2.15 -3.69 -26.04
C GLY A 139 2.33 -3.27 -24.59
N ASP A 140 1.83 -2.10 -24.16
CA ASP A 140 1.73 -1.76 -22.74
C ASP A 140 0.40 -2.25 -22.17
N GLY A 141 0.41 -2.67 -20.91
CA GLY A 141 -0.78 -2.96 -20.13
C GLY A 141 -0.72 -2.26 -18.78
N ILE A 142 -1.86 -1.82 -18.28
CA ILE A 142 -2.01 -1.19 -16.98
C ILE A 142 -2.97 -2.01 -16.11
N VAL A 143 -2.56 -2.28 -14.88
CA VAL A 143 -3.41 -2.85 -13.83
C VAL A 143 -3.56 -1.80 -12.74
N GLU A 144 -4.77 -1.27 -12.58
CA GLU A 144 -5.14 -0.42 -11.45
C GLU A 144 -5.52 -1.35 -10.29
N PHE A 145 -4.64 -1.44 -9.28
CA PHE A 145 -4.84 -2.29 -8.12
C PHE A 145 -5.41 -1.45 -6.98
N TYR A 146 -6.61 -1.79 -6.54
CA TYR A 146 -7.31 -1.15 -5.44
C TYR A 146 -7.32 -2.11 -4.24
N TRP A 147 -7.06 -1.56 -3.07
CA TRP A 147 -7.09 -2.28 -1.80
C TRP A 147 -7.88 -1.47 -0.77
N ASP A 148 -8.18 -2.09 0.38
CA ASP A 148 -9.04 -1.45 1.37
C ASP A 148 -8.53 -0.07 1.82
N GLY A 149 -7.24 0.14 2.02
CA GLY A 149 -6.65 1.48 2.22
C GLY A 149 -7.10 2.26 3.46
N LEU A 150 -8.23 1.90 4.06
CA LEU A 150 -9.05 2.62 5.04
C LEU A 150 -9.30 4.09 4.67
N VAL A 151 -10.49 4.59 4.96
CA VAL A 151 -10.88 5.99 4.68
C VAL A 151 -11.31 6.67 5.97
N THR A 152 -10.76 7.85 6.26
CA THR A 152 -11.12 8.65 7.44
C THR A 152 -12.59 9.10 7.42
N ASN A 153 -13.18 9.33 8.60
CA ASN A 153 -14.56 9.79 8.76
C ASN A 153 -14.65 10.97 9.76
N PRO A 154 -15.11 12.17 9.34
CA PRO A 154 -15.48 12.52 7.97
C PRO A 154 -14.25 12.48 7.04
N PRO A 155 -14.47 12.20 5.74
CA PRO A 155 -13.39 12.20 4.75
C PRO A 155 -12.66 13.54 4.81
N LYS A 156 -11.32 13.50 4.79
CA LYS A 156 -10.41 14.67 4.76
C LYS A 156 -10.08 15.31 6.11
N THR A 157 -10.29 14.61 7.22
CA THR A 157 -9.56 14.95 8.46
C THR A 157 -8.07 14.65 8.25
N SER A 158 -7.20 15.56 8.68
CA SER A 158 -5.75 15.39 8.53
C SER A 158 -5.30 14.08 9.18
N MET A 159 -4.55 13.25 8.44
CA MET A 159 -3.93 12.02 8.97
C MET A 159 -3.05 12.28 10.19
N SER A 160 -2.65 13.54 10.43
CA SER A 160 -1.92 13.94 11.64
C SER A 160 -2.67 13.73 12.95
N ILE A 161 -3.96 13.35 12.93
CA ILE A 161 -4.79 13.11 14.12
C ILE A 161 -5.53 11.74 14.01
N ALA A 162 -5.16 10.88 13.06
CA ALA A 162 -5.79 9.56 12.95
C ALA A 162 -5.43 8.70 14.20
N PRO A 163 -6.40 7.97 14.79
CA PRO A 163 -6.13 7.11 15.95
C PRO A 163 -5.04 6.07 15.64
N ALA A 164 -4.19 5.72 16.61
CA ALA A 164 -3.14 4.72 16.44
C ALA A 164 -3.64 3.38 15.84
N ARG A 165 -4.87 2.98 16.17
CA ARG A 165 -5.53 1.80 15.61
C ARG A 165 -5.71 1.87 14.08
N PHE A 166 -6.09 3.03 13.53
CA PHE A 166 -6.19 3.22 12.08
C PHE A 166 -4.85 2.93 11.39
N TRP A 167 -3.75 3.39 11.99
CA TRP A 167 -2.42 3.14 11.46
C TRP A 167 -2.03 1.66 11.53
N PHE A 168 -2.31 0.98 12.65
CA PHE A 168 -2.05 -0.45 12.78
C PHE A 168 -2.80 -1.28 11.76
N ASP A 169 -4.11 -1.06 11.66
CA ASP A 169 -4.96 -1.76 10.69
C ASP A 169 -4.46 -1.48 9.26
N ALA A 170 -4.20 -0.21 8.91
CA ALA A 170 -3.70 0.15 7.60
C ALA A 170 -2.31 -0.44 7.27
N ALA A 171 -1.39 -0.46 8.24
CA ALA A 171 -0.07 -1.05 8.08
C ALA A 171 -0.14 -2.57 7.91
N ALA A 172 -1.05 -3.24 8.61
CA ALA A 172 -1.31 -4.66 8.46
C ALA A 172 -1.98 -4.96 7.11
N TYR A 173 -3.12 -4.33 6.83
CA TYR A 173 -3.92 -4.57 5.63
C TYR A 173 -3.13 -4.28 4.34
N SER A 174 -2.24 -3.28 4.34
CA SER A 174 -1.35 -3.03 3.18
C SER A 174 -0.41 -4.22 2.91
N LYS A 175 0.23 -4.76 3.94
CA LYS A 175 1.09 -5.95 3.80
C LYS A 175 0.28 -7.15 3.32
N VAL A 176 -0.91 -7.37 3.89
CA VAL A 176 -1.80 -8.48 3.52
C VAL A 176 -2.31 -8.36 2.08
N ALA A 177 -2.78 -7.18 1.66
CA ALA A 177 -3.20 -6.91 0.29
C ALA A 177 -2.07 -7.16 -0.72
N GLY A 178 -0.83 -6.87 -0.34
CA GLY A 178 0.36 -7.21 -1.13
C GLY A 178 0.58 -8.71 -1.27
N ALA A 179 0.64 -9.41 -0.14
CA ALA A 179 0.96 -10.83 -0.07
C ALA A 179 -0.13 -11.77 -0.62
N ARG A 180 -1.42 -11.44 -0.47
CA ARG A 180 -2.53 -12.26 -0.99
C ARG A 180 -3.15 -11.71 -2.26
N GLY A 181 -3.26 -10.39 -2.39
CA GLY A 181 -3.86 -9.78 -3.57
C GLY A 181 -2.85 -9.66 -4.71
N LEU A 182 -1.93 -8.70 -4.57
CA LEU A 182 -1.02 -8.33 -5.65
C LEU A 182 -0.05 -9.45 -6.03
N ARG A 183 0.45 -10.23 -5.05
CA ARG A 183 1.35 -11.37 -5.33
C ARG A 183 0.72 -12.41 -6.25
N ARG A 184 -0.58 -12.69 -6.12
CA ARG A 184 -1.30 -13.65 -6.99
C ARG A 184 -1.38 -13.17 -8.44
N ILE A 185 -1.45 -11.86 -8.64
CA ILE A 185 -1.35 -11.26 -9.98
C ILE A 185 0.08 -11.41 -10.51
N LEU A 186 1.08 -11.01 -9.71
CA LEU A 186 2.49 -11.05 -10.08
C LEU A 186 2.99 -12.46 -10.38
N ALA A 187 2.49 -13.47 -9.67
CA ALA A 187 2.81 -14.88 -9.88
C ALA A 187 2.38 -15.39 -11.27
N ARG A 188 1.44 -14.70 -11.95
CA ARG A 188 1.02 -15.02 -13.32
C ARG A 188 1.75 -14.21 -14.40
N VAL A 189 2.58 -13.25 -14.00
CA VAL A 189 3.35 -12.43 -14.95
C VAL A 189 4.60 -13.20 -15.39
N LYS A 190 4.87 -13.21 -16.71
CA LYS A 190 6.03 -13.91 -17.29
C LYS A 190 6.73 -13.11 -18.37
N ASP A 191 8.06 -13.07 -18.32
CA ASP A 191 8.94 -12.45 -19.30
C ASP A 191 8.60 -10.98 -19.59
N LYS A 192 8.25 -10.19 -18.55
CA LYS A 192 7.83 -8.79 -18.70
C LYS A 192 8.78 -7.80 -18.02
N ASP A 193 8.74 -6.58 -18.54
CA ASP A 193 9.14 -5.38 -17.81
C ASP A 193 7.97 -4.87 -16.97
N VAL A 194 8.07 -4.97 -15.65
CA VAL A 194 6.99 -4.65 -14.71
C VAL A 194 7.34 -3.39 -13.92
N HIS A 195 6.52 -2.35 -14.06
CA HIS A 195 6.63 -1.10 -13.32
C HIS A 195 5.55 -1.06 -12.23
N LEU A 196 5.97 -1.09 -10.97
CA LEU A 196 5.10 -1.02 -9.80
C LEU A 196 5.15 0.42 -9.28
N ILE A 197 4.08 1.17 -9.49
CA ILE A 197 4.00 2.60 -9.16
C ILE A 197 3.03 2.76 -7.99
N SER A 198 3.54 3.22 -6.85
CA SER A 198 2.75 3.29 -5.63
C SER A 198 2.86 4.61 -4.89
N HIS A 199 1.88 4.85 -4.03
CA HIS A 199 1.84 5.98 -3.13
C HIS A 199 1.71 5.55 -1.66
N SER A 200 2.35 6.25 -0.72
CA SER A 200 2.16 6.03 0.72
C SER A 200 2.37 4.55 1.12
N ARG A 201 1.48 3.96 1.93
CA ARG A 201 1.47 2.53 2.28
C ARG A 201 1.25 1.59 1.10
N GLY A 202 0.86 2.09 -0.07
CA GLY A 202 0.91 1.31 -1.31
C GLY A 202 2.32 0.77 -1.61
N ALA A 203 3.38 1.43 -1.11
CA ALA A 203 4.74 0.90 -1.18
C ALA A 203 4.89 -0.40 -0.35
N ALA A 204 4.22 -0.52 0.80
CA ALA A 204 4.21 -1.75 1.59
C ALA A 204 3.45 -2.87 0.87
N VAL A 205 2.34 -2.56 0.19
CA VAL A 205 1.62 -3.52 -0.69
C VAL A 205 2.58 -4.08 -1.74
N VAL A 206 3.33 -3.21 -2.43
CA VAL A 206 4.31 -3.62 -3.45
C VAL A 206 5.43 -4.46 -2.84
N LEU A 207 6.01 -4.03 -1.72
CA LEU A 207 7.09 -4.74 -1.05
C LEU A 207 6.66 -6.12 -0.53
N ALA A 208 5.44 -6.23 0.00
CA ALA A 208 4.85 -7.48 0.45
C ALA A 208 4.47 -8.42 -0.71
N ALA A 209 4.16 -7.88 -1.88
CA ALA A 209 3.89 -8.71 -3.05
C ALA A 209 5.15 -9.40 -3.60
N LEU A 210 6.32 -8.75 -3.47
CA LEU A 210 7.59 -9.24 -4.03
C LEU A 210 8.42 -10.10 -3.08
N ALA A 211 8.25 -9.95 -1.77
CA ALA A 211 9.02 -10.67 -0.76
C ALA A 211 8.22 -10.88 0.52
N ASP A 212 8.63 -11.87 1.31
CA ASP A 212 7.92 -12.34 2.50
C ASP A 212 7.63 -11.23 3.52
N LEU A 213 6.56 -11.44 4.29
CA LEU A 213 6.03 -10.43 5.19
C LEU A 213 6.90 -10.29 6.44
N PRO A 214 7.33 -9.07 6.80
CA PRO A 214 7.81 -8.83 8.15
C PRO A 214 6.66 -8.95 9.13
N GLN A 215 6.78 -9.90 10.07
CA GLN A 215 5.79 -10.24 11.09
C GLN A 215 6.11 -9.55 12.41
N ASP A 216 5.90 -8.23 12.50
CA ASP A 216 6.01 -7.49 13.77
C ASP A 216 4.71 -7.58 14.60
N ALA A 217 4.79 -7.27 15.90
CA ALA A 217 3.69 -7.23 16.84
C ALA A 217 2.59 -6.23 16.42
N GLY A 218 2.93 -5.14 15.73
CA GLY A 218 1.95 -4.21 15.16
C GLY A 218 1.15 -4.84 14.02
N PHE A 219 1.84 -5.55 13.12
CA PHE A 219 1.24 -6.35 12.07
C PHE A 219 0.36 -7.46 12.65
N MET A 220 0.86 -8.23 13.63
CA MET A 220 0.08 -9.31 14.28
C MET A 220 -1.20 -8.77 14.91
N ARG A 221 -1.13 -7.67 15.67
CA ARG A 221 -2.32 -7.00 16.23
C ARG A 221 -3.32 -6.55 15.16
N GLY A 222 -2.84 -6.06 14.02
CA GLY A 222 -3.71 -5.62 12.93
C GLY A 222 -4.39 -6.75 12.18
N ILE A 223 -3.85 -7.98 12.22
CA ILE A 223 -4.46 -9.14 11.55
C ILE A 223 -5.27 -10.05 12.48
N GLU A 224 -5.25 -9.82 13.81
CA GLU A 224 -5.99 -10.63 14.81
C GLU A 224 -7.51 -10.73 14.53
N ALA A 225 -8.10 -9.75 13.83
CA ALA A 225 -9.52 -9.71 13.51
C ALA A 225 -9.86 -10.13 12.07
N LEU A 226 -8.87 -10.56 11.28
CA LEU A 226 -9.09 -10.98 9.90
C LEU A 226 -9.27 -12.49 9.83
N ASP A 227 -10.35 -12.93 9.20
CA ASP A 227 -10.49 -14.33 8.80
C ASP A 227 -9.78 -14.58 7.47
N PHE A 228 -9.34 -15.83 7.30
CA PHE A 228 -8.50 -16.25 6.20
C PHE A 228 -9.03 -17.51 5.54
N ASP A 229 -8.73 -17.64 4.25
CA ASP A 229 -9.18 -18.77 3.44
C ASP A 229 -8.60 -20.10 3.96
N PRO A 230 -9.43 -21.09 4.29
CA PRO A 230 -8.97 -22.41 4.72
C PRO A 230 -8.24 -23.17 3.59
N ASP A 231 -8.56 -22.92 2.32
CA ASP A 231 -7.95 -23.61 1.17
C ASP A 231 -6.52 -23.15 0.91
N ASP A 232 -6.15 -21.96 1.40
CA ASP A 232 -4.77 -21.47 1.36
C ASP A 232 -3.89 -22.07 2.49
N GLY A 233 -4.44 -23.03 3.24
CA GLY A 233 -3.75 -23.78 4.28
C GLY A 233 -4.14 -23.38 5.69
N VAL A 234 -5.41 -23.59 6.06
CA VAL A 234 -5.98 -23.79 7.41
C VAL A 234 -5.87 -22.65 8.44
N ALA A 235 -6.97 -22.44 9.17
CA ALA A 235 -7.07 -21.64 10.39
C ALA A 235 -5.84 -21.83 11.30
N GLY A 236 -5.04 -20.77 11.45
CA GLY A 236 -3.89 -20.72 12.38
C GLY A 236 -2.49 -21.06 11.82
N ASN A 237 -2.24 -21.01 10.49
CA ASN A 237 -1.00 -21.54 9.90
C ASN A 237 -0.03 -20.46 9.28
N PRO A 238 1.32 -20.62 9.38
CA PRO A 238 2.34 -19.67 8.91
C PRO A 238 2.48 -19.45 7.39
N GLY A 239 1.83 -20.26 6.55
CA GLY A 239 1.90 -20.14 5.08
C GLY A 239 1.26 -18.87 4.52
N PHE A 240 0.32 -18.28 5.26
CA PHE A 240 -0.24 -16.96 4.93
C PHE A 240 0.77 -15.82 5.16
N LEU A 241 1.47 -15.87 6.29
CA LEU A 241 2.49 -14.89 6.63
C LEU A 241 3.73 -15.03 5.74
N ASN A 242 3.90 -16.21 5.15
CA ASN A 242 4.98 -16.55 4.24
C ASN A 242 4.40 -17.19 2.98
N PRO A 243 3.72 -16.43 2.11
CA PRO A 243 3.22 -16.99 0.86
C PRO A 243 4.40 -17.52 0.05
N PRO A 244 4.18 -18.48 -0.87
CA PRO A 244 5.24 -18.94 -1.75
C PRO A 244 5.97 -17.75 -2.41
N PRO A 245 7.30 -17.80 -2.54
CA PRO A 245 8.04 -16.81 -3.29
C PRO A 245 7.49 -16.69 -4.72
N LEU A 246 7.64 -15.51 -5.32
CA LEU A 246 7.29 -15.34 -6.72
C LEU A 246 8.10 -16.34 -7.56
N PRO A 247 7.46 -17.06 -8.50
CA PRO A 247 8.18 -17.91 -9.43
C PRO A 247 9.20 -17.11 -10.22
N ASP A 248 10.37 -17.70 -10.50
CA ASP A 248 11.32 -17.09 -11.42
C ASP A 248 10.80 -17.16 -12.85
N HIS A 249 10.07 -16.13 -13.24
CA HIS A 249 9.53 -15.97 -14.59
C HIS A 249 10.31 -14.94 -15.41
N ARG A 250 11.59 -14.69 -15.07
CA ARG A 250 12.49 -13.73 -15.76
C ARG A 250 11.88 -12.33 -15.92
N ASN A 251 11.01 -11.93 -15.00
CA ASN A 251 10.46 -10.58 -14.97
C ASN A 251 11.52 -9.59 -14.50
N ARG A 252 11.44 -8.36 -14.98
CA ARG A 252 12.24 -7.24 -14.49
C ARG A 252 11.33 -6.25 -13.76
N TYR A 253 11.47 -6.16 -12.45
CA TYR A 253 10.66 -5.28 -11.62
C TYR A 253 11.36 -3.92 -11.42
N ARG A 254 10.64 -2.84 -11.68
CA ARG A 254 11.05 -1.45 -11.37
C ARG A 254 9.99 -0.80 -10.52
N LEU A 255 10.40 -0.24 -9.39
CA LEU A 255 9.49 0.29 -8.39
C LEU A 255 9.60 1.81 -8.38
N ILE A 256 8.46 2.50 -8.29
CA ILE A 256 8.37 3.95 -8.17
C ILE A 256 7.50 4.25 -6.95
N PHE A 257 8.13 4.72 -5.88
CA PHE A 257 7.50 5.00 -4.60
C PHE A 257 7.36 6.51 -4.40
N MET A 258 6.12 7.00 -4.53
CA MET A 258 5.77 8.37 -4.15
C MET A 258 5.35 8.40 -2.69
N ALA A 259 5.92 9.29 -1.89
CA ALA A 259 5.58 9.46 -0.48
C ALA A 259 5.61 8.14 0.31
N GLY A 260 6.56 7.23 0.04
CA GLY A 260 6.50 5.86 0.56
C GLY A 260 6.46 5.81 2.08
N ALA A 261 5.27 5.63 2.67
CA ALA A 261 5.04 5.65 4.12
C ALA A 261 5.42 4.30 4.77
N ILE A 262 6.65 3.88 4.50
CA ILE A 262 7.29 2.65 4.94
C ILE A 262 8.52 3.00 5.77
N GLY A 263 9.12 2.00 6.40
CA GLY A 263 10.34 2.19 7.19
C GLY A 263 11.23 0.97 7.13
N CYS A 264 12.27 0.97 7.97
CA CYS A 264 13.23 -0.14 8.05
C CYS A 264 12.54 -1.51 8.22
N VAL A 265 11.49 -1.55 9.05
CA VAL A 265 10.67 -2.74 9.32
C VAL A 265 10.13 -3.41 8.04
N ASP A 266 9.77 -2.64 7.01
CA ASP A 266 9.20 -3.16 5.76
C ASP A 266 10.27 -3.83 4.85
N PHE A 267 11.56 -3.67 5.19
CA PHE A 267 12.71 -4.28 4.49
C PHE A 267 13.39 -5.41 5.28
N ARG A 268 13.03 -5.64 6.54
CA ARG A 268 13.63 -6.68 7.39
C ARG A 268 13.08 -8.08 7.07
N MET A 269 13.86 -9.10 7.41
CA MET A 269 13.42 -10.49 7.39
C MET A 269 12.27 -10.74 8.40
N PRO A 270 11.41 -11.73 8.17
CA PRO A 270 10.44 -12.18 9.17
C PRO A 270 11.13 -12.48 10.52
N GLY A 271 10.49 -12.10 11.63
CA GLY A 271 11.03 -12.27 12.99
C GLY A 271 12.04 -11.21 13.45
N TYR A 272 12.53 -10.34 12.57
CA TYR A 272 13.41 -9.21 12.92
C TYR A 272 12.69 -7.86 12.89
N ALA A 273 11.39 -7.88 12.62
CA ALA A 273 10.53 -6.72 12.52
C ALA A 273 10.21 -6.12 13.91
N ASP A 274 10.28 -6.93 14.97
CA ASP A 274 10.07 -6.53 16.38
C ASP A 274 11.31 -6.00 17.09
N LEU A 275 12.48 -6.11 16.46
CA LEU A 275 13.67 -5.48 17.04
C LEU A 275 13.42 -3.97 17.09
N PRO A 276 13.65 -3.33 18.26
CA PRO A 276 13.38 -1.92 18.42
C PRO A 276 13.97 -1.15 17.24
N ASP A 277 13.12 -0.34 16.59
CA ASP A 277 13.61 0.82 15.86
C ASP A 277 13.72 1.90 16.94
N ASP A 278 14.84 1.94 17.64
CA ASP A 278 15.12 2.85 18.75
C ASP A 278 15.31 4.31 18.30
N GLY A 279 14.64 4.70 17.20
CA GLY A 279 15.00 5.90 16.45
C GLY A 279 16.43 5.81 15.92
N LEU A 280 16.93 4.58 15.75
CA LEU A 280 18.32 4.27 15.49
C LEU A 280 18.86 5.08 14.33
N ALA A 281 20.14 5.40 14.46
CA ALA A 281 20.88 6.00 13.39
C ALA A 281 20.74 5.12 12.13
N PRO A 282 20.52 5.72 10.95
CA PRO A 282 20.31 5.03 9.68
C PRO A 282 21.22 3.82 9.41
N GLN A 283 22.46 3.85 9.91
CA GLN A 283 23.43 2.75 9.94
C GLN A 283 22.97 1.42 10.59
N GLU A 284 21.78 1.32 11.19
CA GLU A 284 21.33 0.12 11.92
C GLU A 284 20.21 -0.70 11.27
N CYS A 285 19.83 -0.39 10.03
CA CYS A 285 18.96 -1.27 9.24
C CYS A 285 19.63 -2.59 8.86
N LYS A 286 19.70 -3.50 9.83
CA LYS A 286 20.29 -4.84 9.75
C LYS A 286 19.21 -5.89 9.46
N ASN A 287 19.65 -7.12 9.17
CA ASN A 287 18.77 -8.27 8.95
C ASN A 287 17.75 -8.04 7.82
N LEU A 288 18.21 -7.36 6.76
CA LEU A 288 17.41 -7.06 5.58
C LEU A 288 17.07 -8.33 4.82
N ARG A 289 15.82 -8.43 4.36
CA ARG A 289 15.38 -9.52 3.49
C ARG A 289 16.18 -9.51 2.17
N PRO A 290 16.30 -10.67 1.49
CA PRO A 290 16.91 -10.73 0.17
C PRO A 290 16.21 -9.78 -0.81
N VAL A 291 16.99 -9.23 -1.74
CA VAL A 291 16.45 -8.49 -2.88
C VAL A 291 15.63 -9.48 -3.72
N PRO A 292 14.35 -9.19 -4.00
CA PRO A 292 13.52 -10.06 -4.84
C PRO A 292 14.19 -10.36 -6.18
N PRO A 293 14.15 -11.60 -6.67
CA PRO A 293 14.63 -11.93 -8.00
C PRO A 293 14.00 -11.02 -9.07
N GLY A 294 14.83 -10.52 -9.99
CA GLY A 294 14.38 -9.63 -11.06
C GLY A 294 14.13 -8.18 -10.63
N LEU A 295 14.29 -7.81 -9.35
CA LEU A 295 14.26 -6.41 -8.94
C LEU A 295 15.46 -5.64 -9.53
N VAL A 296 15.18 -4.71 -10.42
CA VAL A 296 16.18 -3.88 -11.10
C VAL A 296 16.48 -2.61 -10.29
N GLU A 297 15.44 -1.92 -9.83
CA GLU A 297 15.56 -0.63 -9.16
C GLU A 297 14.32 -0.26 -8.35
N ILE A 298 14.51 0.59 -7.35
CA ILE A 298 13.48 1.31 -6.62
C ILE A 298 13.80 2.80 -6.67
N ARG A 299 12.98 3.56 -7.38
CA ARG A 299 13.00 5.02 -7.37
C ARG A 299 12.03 5.51 -6.32
N TYR A 300 12.42 6.47 -5.50
CA TYR A 300 11.54 6.96 -4.44
C TYR A 300 11.69 8.46 -4.19
N THR A 301 10.62 9.11 -3.76
CA THR A 301 10.64 10.54 -3.44
C THR A 301 11.15 10.77 -2.01
N LEU A 302 11.99 11.80 -1.84
CA LEU A 302 12.33 12.39 -0.54
C LEU A 302 11.54 13.68 -0.35
N ASN A 303 10.75 13.75 0.73
CA ASN A 303 9.93 14.89 1.10
C ASN A 303 9.87 15.07 2.64
N PRO A 304 10.89 15.69 3.26
CA PRO A 304 10.92 15.91 4.71
C PRO A 304 9.79 16.82 5.23
N GLY A 305 9.16 17.63 4.37
CA GLY A 305 8.03 18.47 4.75
C GLY A 305 6.68 17.74 4.81
N ASP A 306 6.62 16.48 4.38
CA ASP A 306 5.38 15.72 4.38
C ASP A 306 4.90 15.44 5.82
N PRO A 307 3.71 15.90 6.22
CA PRO A 307 3.24 15.75 7.59
C PRO A 307 2.85 14.32 7.98
N VAL A 308 2.87 13.36 7.07
CA VAL A 308 2.61 11.94 7.36
C VAL A 308 3.91 11.15 7.42
N LEU A 309 4.95 11.60 6.69
CA LEU A 309 6.27 11.00 6.76
C LEU A 309 7.01 11.50 8.01
N GLY A 310 7.76 10.62 8.65
CA GLY A 310 8.46 10.93 9.90
C GLY A 310 7.57 11.26 11.11
N LYS A 311 6.24 11.13 11.00
CA LYS A 311 5.29 11.46 12.08
C LYS A 311 4.64 10.23 12.70
N TYR A 312 5.18 9.84 13.86
CA TYR A 312 4.44 9.41 15.07
C TYR A 312 5.27 9.87 16.27
N PHE A 313 4.92 11.05 16.82
CA PHE A 313 5.67 11.75 17.88
C PHE A 313 5.37 11.27 19.31
N LEU A 314 4.79 10.07 19.46
CA LEU A 314 4.67 9.42 20.77
C LEU A 314 5.84 8.44 20.93
N PRO A 315 6.45 8.33 22.13
CA PRO A 315 7.58 7.44 22.39
C PRO A 315 7.20 5.94 22.37
N SER A 316 6.12 5.55 21.69
CA SER A 316 5.82 4.14 21.53
C SER A 316 6.63 3.60 20.35
N LYS A 317 7.65 2.81 20.69
CA LYS A 317 8.40 1.84 19.86
C LYS A 317 7.51 0.81 19.11
N ALA A 318 6.20 1.07 19.04
CA ALA A 318 5.17 0.13 18.64
C ALA A 318 4.53 0.50 17.30
N LEU A 319 4.75 1.69 16.73
CA LEU A 319 4.12 2.15 15.48
C LEU A 319 5.10 1.99 14.31
N ASN A 320 4.66 1.29 13.24
CA ASN A 320 5.45 1.10 12.02
C ASN A 320 5.98 2.44 11.47
N PRO A 321 7.31 2.68 11.45
CA PRO A 321 7.86 3.99 11.10
C PRO A 321 7.62 4.33 9.62
N THR A 322 7.48 5.64 9.36
CA THR A 322 7.27 6.24 8.02
C THR A 322 8.45 7.10 7.61
N ASP A 323 9.65 6.69 8.01
CA ASP A 323 10.86 7.48 7.84
C ASP A 323 11.54 7.27 6.48
N PHE A 324 11.12 6.27 5.69
CA PHE A 324 11.48 6.16 4.29
C PHE A 324 10.87 7.32 3.50
N GLY A 325 11.68 8.02 2.71
CA GLY A 325 11.23 9.26 2.06
C GLY A 325 11.21 10.50 2.97
N PHE A 326 11.39 10.37 4.29
CA PHE A 326 11.59 11.50 5.21
C PHE A 326 13.07 11.69 5.59
N ARG A 327 13.77 10.61 5.95
CA ARG A 327 15.20 10.62 6.29
C ARG A 327 16.04 10.15 5.10
N PRO A 328 16.81 11.04 4.44
CA PRO A 328 17.75 10.67 3.38
C PRO A 328 18.67 9.52 3.78
N ALA A 329 19.18 9.56 5.01
CA ALA A 329 20.16 8.58 5.46
C ALA A 329 19.60 7.15 5.60
N LEU A 330 18.29 6.95 5.88
CA LEU A 330 17.69 5.60 5.85
C LEU A 330 17.78 5.01 4.44
N GLY A 331 17.49 5.81 3.43
CA GLY A 331 17.63 5.40 2.04
C GLY A 331 19.08 5.05 1.69
N LEU A 332 20.05 5.83 2.17
CA LEU A 332 21.48 5.53 2.00
C LEU A 332 21.89 4.20 2.67
N ALA A 333 21.39 3.92 3.86
CA ALA A 333 21.68 2.67 4.55
C ALA A 333 21.08 1.46 3.82
N LEU A 334 19.82 1.55 3.39
CA LEU A 334 19.17 0.50 2.61
C LEU A 334 19.82 0.30 1.23
N ALA A 335 20.36 1.37 0.63
CA ALA A 335 21.05 1.34 -0.67
C ALA A 335 22.32 0.47 -0.68
N GLN A 336 22.85 0.12 0.49
CA GLN A 336 23.97 -0.84 0.61
C GLN A 336 23.59 -2.25 0.14
N ARG A 337 22.28 -2.58 0.10
CA ARG A 337 21.78 -3.89 -0.32
C ARG A 337 20.70 -3.80 -1.40
N TRP A 338 19.89 -2.75 -1.39
CA TRP A 338 18.77 -2.56 -2.32
C TRP A 338 19.13 -1.54 -3.41
N PRO A 339 18.68 -1.72 -4.66
CA PRO A 339 18.98 -0.78 -5.75
C PRO A 339 18.10 0.48 -5.65
N LEU A 340 18.40 1.34 -4.67
CA LEU A 340 17.60 2.52 -4.34
C LEU A 340 18.11 3.78 -5.02
N PHE A 341 17.20 4.59 -5.56
CA PHE A 341 17.49 5.84 -6.26
C PHE A 341 16.56 6.96 -5.77
N PRO A 342 17.06 7.89 -4.93
CA PRO A 342 16.25 8.98 -4.40
C PRO A 342 15.94 10.06 -5.43
N TYR A 343 14.79 10.71 -5.26
CA TYR A 343 14.35 11.93 -5.95
C TYR A 343 13.89 12.95 -4.92
N CYS A 344 14.69 13.99 -4.66
CA CYS A 344 14.25 15.08 -3.80
C CYS A 344 13.25 15.96 -4.56
N LEU A 345 12.07 16.17 -3.98
CA LEU A 345 11.05 17.02 -4.57
C LEU A 345 11.51 18.48 -4.56
N ARG A 346 11.25 19.21 -5.64
CA ARG A 346 11.56 20.65 -5.79
C ARG A 346 10.77 21.51 -4.82
N LYS A 347 9.60 21.03 -4.40
CA LYS A 347 8.72 21.65 -3.43
C LYS A 347 8.25 20.60 -2.44
N GLU A 348 8.17 20.96 -1.18
CA GLU A 348 7.53 20.10 -0.19
C GLU A 348 6.04 20.00 -0.52
N HIS A 349 5.56 18.76 -0.59
CA HIS A 349 4.15 18.48 -0.84
C HIS A 349 3.48 17.97 0.42
N PRO A 350 2.20 18.30 0.66
CA PRO A 350 1.42 17.55 1.62
C PRO A 350 1.18 16.13 1.07
N HIS A 351 0.89 15.19 1.96
CA HIS A 351 0.74 13.77 1.66
C HIS A 351 -0.30 13.35 0.60
N PRO A 352 -1.35 14.12 0.21
CA PRO A 352 -2.36 13.61 -0.72
C PRO A 352 -1.77 13.13 -2.05
N PHE A 353 -2.23 11.96 -2.51
CA PHE A 353 -1.74 11.30 -3.73
C PHE A 353 -1.76 12.21 -4.96
N ALA A 354 -2.82 13.02 -5.11
CA ALA A 354 -2.98 13.98 -6.19
C ALA A 354 -1.81 14.98 -6.30
N ARG A 355 -1.14 15.32 -5.19
CA ARG A 355 0.00 16.25 -5.20
C ARG A 355 1.23 15.62 -5.82
N TYR A 356 1.54 14.39 -5.44
CA TYR A 356 2.68 13.65 -5.96
C TYR A 356 2.54 13.30 -7.44
N VAL A 357 1.35 12.90 -7.90
CA VAL A 357 1.16 12.56 -9.33
C VAL A 357 1.12 13.79 -10.24
N ALA A 358 0.78 14.95 -9.71
CA ALA A 358 0.84 16.22 -10.43
C ALA A 358 2.24 16.82 -10.45
N ASP A 359 3.16 16.31 -9.64
CA ASP A 359 4.51 16.83 -9.54
C ASP A 359 5.35 16.42 -10.77
N PRO A 360 6.12 17.35 -11.38
CA PRO A 360 6.95 17.06 -12.54
C PRO A 360 7.98 15.95 -12.31
N GLU A 361 8.40 15.71 -11.06
CA GLU A 361 9.39 14.69 -10.71
C GLU A 361 8.86 13.29 -11.00
N LEU A 362 7.54 13.06 -10.99
CA LEU A 362 6.98 11.77 -11.44
C LEU A 362 7.42 11.46 -12.89
N ALA A 363 7.36 12.45 -13.79
CA ALA A 363 7.79 12.24 -15.17
C ALA A 363 9.29 11.94 -15.27
N GLU A 364 10.11 12.56 -14.43
CA GLU A 364 11.56 12.34 -14.37
C GLU A 364 11.89 10.93 -13.83
N MET A 365 11.20 10.49 -12.78
CA MET A 365 11.30 9.13 -12.23
C MET A 365 10.92 8.07 -13.28
N LEU A 366 9.80 8.30 -13.99
CA LEU A 366 9.34 7.42 -15.06
C LEU A 366 10.35 7.33 -16.21
N GLN A 367 10.87 8.46 -16.68
CA GLN A 367 11.88 8.51 -17.74
C GLN A 367 13.15 7.77 -17.36
N ALA A 368 13.64 7.99 -16.15
CA ALA A 368 14.84 7.31 -15.67
C ALA A 368 14.61 5.80 -15.48
N ALA A 369 13.38 5.37 -15.23
CA ALA A 369 12.98 3.96 -15.25
C ALA A 369 12.80 3.39 -16.67
N GLY A 370 13.14 4.14 -17.73
CA GLY A 370 13.00 3.72 -19.12
C GLY A 370 11.58 3.89 -19.69
N VAL A 371 10.71 4.64 -19.03
CA VAL A 371 9.35 4.92 -19.49
C VAL A 371 9.32 6.22 -20.26
N LYS A 372 9.02 6.16 -21.56
CA LYS A 372 8.91 7.36 -22.39
C LYS A 372 7.61 8.10 -22.08
N THR A 373 7.70 9.28 -21.45
CA THR A 373 6.54 10.08 -21.02
C THR A 373 6.05 11.06 -22.10
N ARG A 374 4.84 11.61 -21.91
CA ARG A 374 4.22 12.56 -22.86
C ARG A 374 4.95 13.90 -22.96
N THR A 375 5.53 14.36 -21.85
CA THR A 375 6.32 15.60 -21.80
C THR A 375 7.79 15.20 -21.67
N PRO A 376 8.55 15.16 -22.77
CA PRO A 376 9.98 14.93 -22.70
C PRO A 376 10.58 16.07 -21.90
N ARG A 377 11.21 15.74 -20.77
CA ARG A 377 12.01 16.69 -20.01
C ARG A 377 13.43 16.12 -20.05
N ALA A 378 14.42 16.98 -20.27
CA ALA A 378 15.79 16.53 -20.11
C ALA A 378 15.94 16.02 -18.66
N PRO A 379 16.61 14.87 -18.43
CA PRO A 379 16.92 14.43 -17.08
C PRO A 379 17.65 15.56 -16.38
N THR A 380 17.06 16.09 -15.31
CA THR A 380 17.80 17.03 -14.46
C THR A 380 18.78 16.18 -13.64
N PRO A 381 20.06 16.57 -13.51
CA PRO A 381 20.98 15.82 -12.66
C PRO A 381 20.40 15.67 -11.24
N PRO A 382 20.62 14.51 -10.59
CA PRO A 382 20.12 14.27 -9.25
C PRO A 382 20.60 15.37 -8.32
N ARG A 383 19.67 15.99 -7.62
CA ARG A 383 19.98 17.01 -6.60
C ARG A 383 20.51 16.31 -5.36
N SER A 384 21.43 16.94 -4.63
CA SER A 384 21.78 16.48 -3.29
C SER A 384 20.54 16.67 -2.40
N CYS A 385 20.07 15.58 -1.81
CA CYS A 385 19.02 15.64 -0.79
C CYS A 385 19.72 15.90 0.54
N GLU A 386 19.94 17.16 0.89
CA GLU A 386 20.50 17.53 2.20
C GLU A 386 19.50 17.19 3.31
N GLU A 387 20.01 16.70 4.45
CA GLU A 387 19.16 16.49 5.63
C GLU A 387 18.66 17.85 6.15
N PRO A 388 17.38 17.96 6.55
CA PRO A 388 16.95 19.13 7.29
C PRO A 388 17.81 19.27 8.55
N PRO A 389 18.22 20.48 8.96
CA PRO A 389 18.95 20.66 10.20
C PRO A 389 18.16 20.02 11.34
N ALA A 390 18.85 19.24 12.18
CA ALA A 390 18.24 18.59 13.34
C ALA A 390 17.49 19.66 14.14
N GLN A 391 16.16 19.52 14.27
CA GLN A 391 15.38 20.44 15.07
C GLN A 391 15.86 20.33 16.52
N ASP A 392 16.56 21.37 16.97
CA ASP A 392 17.02 21.49 18.34
C ASP A 392 15.79 21.61 19.26
N LYS A 393 15.45 20.50 19.92
CA LYS A 393 14.29 20.41 20.82
C LYS A 393 14.57 21.07 22.18
N SER A 394 15.70 21.76 22.36
CA SER A 394 16.06 22.42 23.62
C SER A 394 15.34 23.76 23.88
N ALA A 395 14.62 24.33 22.90
CA ALA A 395 14.07 25.69 23.01
C ALA A 395 12.59 25.79 23.45
N LYS A 396 11.99 24.75 24.06
CA LYS A 396 10.64 24.85 24.66
C LYS A 396 10.62 24.38 26.11
N SER A 397 11.38 25.07 26.94
CA SER A 397 11.19 25.11 28.38
C SER A 397 11.69 26.44 28.92
N GLN A 398 10.96 27.52 28.65
CA GLN A 398 10.92 28.74 29.46
C GLN A 398 9.50 29.27 29.49
#